data_AF-A0A7S2HBY9-F1
#
_entry.id   AF-A0A7S2HBY9-F1
#
_cell.length_a   1.000
_cell.length_b   1.000
_cell.length_c   1.000
_cell.angle_alpha   90.00
_cell.angle_beta   90.00
_cell.angle_gamma   90.00
#
_symmetry.space_group_name_H-M   'P 1'
#
loop_
_entity.id
_entity.type
_entity.pdbx_description
1 polymer ?
#
loop_
_entity_poly.entity_id
_entity_poly.type
_entity_poly.pdbx_seq_one_letter_code
_entity_poly.pdbx_strand_id
1 'polypeptide(L)'
;ACSLRTPDHVRKEWVAEYGLPRLATDEFTCSLDAVCSRIGVKQEGVAHSCNNELMLEGCRRCGFPVSVAPQNMADVSPGTPGANFICFGDRYGLKQSMTETFLRDAASATTPAQFVDQCRVKRVLHEGGAAKGVEAEVVGAGGRVC
;
A
#
# COMPACT_ATOMS: atom_id res chain seq x y z
N ALA A 1 -4.09 4.07 6.68
CA ALA A 1 -3.16 3.01 7.13
C ALA A 1 -1.72 3.51 7.04
N CYS A 2 -0.82 3.04 7.90
CA CYS A 2 0.57 3.49 7.91
C CYS A 2 1.24 3.29 6.54
N SER A 3 1.92 4.31 6.03
CA SER A 3 2.52 4.38 4.69
C SER A 3 3.89 5.06 4.78
N LEU A 4 4.92 4.27 5.05
CA LEU A 4 6.29 4.78 5.26
C LEU A 4 7.06 4.83 3.95
N ARG A 5 7.79 5.92 3.73
CA ARG A 5 8.85 5.96 2.72
C ARG A 5 10.01 5.10 3.20
N THR A 6 10.61 4.30 2.31
CA THR A 6 11.82 3.52 2.63
C THR A 6 12.94 4.48 3.06
N PRO A 7 13.51 4.34 4.27
CA PRO A 7 14.57 5.22 4.73
C PRO A 7 15.84 5.10 3.89
N ASP A 8 16.57 6.21 3.73
CA ASP A 8 17.77 6.22 2.88
C ASP A 8 18.89 5.30 3.37
N HIS A 9 19.03 5.11 4.68
CA HIS A 9 20.04 4.19 5.22
C HIS A 9 19.73 2.73 4.83
N VAL A 10 18.46 2.33 4.84
CA VAL A 10 18.02 1.00 4.38
C VAL A 10 18.31 0.83 2.88
N ARG A 11 18.04 1.87 2.07
CA ARG A 11 18.36 1.84 0.64
C ARG A 11 19.87 1.68 0.41
N LYS A 12 20.71 2.38 1.18
CA LYS A 12 22.17 2.27 1.11
C LYS A 12 22.65 0.87 1.48
N GLU A 13 22.11 0.29 2.55
CA GLU A 13 22.40 -1.09 2.97
C GLU A 13 22.06 -2.09 1.85
N TRP A 14 20.88 -1.97 1.24
CA TRP A 14 20.48 -2.83 0.11
C TRP A 14 21.40 -2.74 -1.10
N VAL A 15 21.94 -1.55 -1.38
CA VAL A 15 22.93 -1.39 -2.45
C VAL A 15 24.26 -2.04 -2.08
N ALA A 16 24.79 -1.73 -0.89
CA ALA A 16 26.12 -2.14 -0.48
C ALA A 16 26.21 -3.65 -0.23
N GLU A 17 25.25 -4.21 0.49
CA GLU A 17 25.33 -5.59 1.01
C GLU A 17 24.63 -6.61 0.10
N TYR A 18 23.67 -6.18 -0.72
CA TYR A 18 22.82 -7.07 -1.52
C TYR A 18 22.87 -6.82 -3.02
N GLY A 19 23.68 -5.87 -3.49
CA GLY A 19 23.88 -5.63 -4.91
C GLY A 19 22.62 -5.15 -5.64
N LEU A 20 21.81 -4.32 -4.98
CA LEU A 20 20.55 -3.77 -5.53
C LEU A 20 20.67 -2.28 -5.94
N PRO A 21 21.58 -1.90 -6.86
CA PRO A 21 21.94 -0.50 -7.12
C PRO A 21 20.76 0.37 -7.59
N ARG A 22 19.76 -0.23 -8.26
CA ARG A 22 18.56 0.48 -8.71
C ARG A 22 17.80 1.13 -7.55
N LEU A 23 17.88 0.58 -6.34
CA LEU A 23 17.15 1.11 -5.17
C LEU A 23 17.73 2.43 -4.66
N ALA A 24 18.96 2.82 -5.03
CA ALA A 24 19.53 4.13 -4.72
C ALA A 24 19.33 5.17 -5.83
N THR A 25 18.67 4.83 -6.94
CA THR A 25 18.51 5.74 -8.08
C THR A 25 17.43 6.80 -7.85
N ASP A 26 17.54 7.91 -8.58
CA ASP A 26 16.49 8.92 -8.66
C ASP A 26 15.20 8.36 -9.26
N GLU A 27 15.29 7.40 -10.19
CA GLU A 27 14.12 6.70 -10.74
C GLU A 27 13.30 6.00 -9.64
N PHE A 28 13.97 5.34 -8.70
CA PHE A 28 13.31 4.74 -7.55
C PHE A 28 12.73 5.80 -6.59
N THR A 29 13.45 6.89 -6.36
CA THR A 29 12.96 8.04 -5.57
C THR A 29 11.66 8.60 -6.18
N CYS A 30 11.64 8.87 -7.49
CA CYS A 30 10.46 9.32 -8.22
C CYS A 30 9.30 8.32 -8.15
N SER A 31 9.60 7.02 -8.17
CA SER A 31 8.57 5.97 -8.00
C SER A 31 7.92 6.04 -6.62
N LEU A 32 8.70 6.22 -5.56
CA LEU A 32 8.18 6.41 -4.20
C LEU A 32 7.32 7.67 -4.10
N ASP A 33 7.76 8.78 -4.69
CA ASP A 33 7.01 10.05 -4.69
C ASP A 33 5.68 9.91 -5.45
N ALA A 34 5.70 9.28 -6.62
CA ALA A 34 4.50 9.03 -7.42
C ALA A 34 3.48 8.18 -6.64
N VAL A 35 3.92 7.10 -5.97
CA VAL A 35 3.04 6.25 -5.16
C VAL A 35 2.51 7.01 -3.95
N CYS A 36 3.37 7.70 -3.19
CA CYS A 36 2.94 8.45 -2.00
C CYS A 36 1.93 9.55 -2.35
N SER A 37 2.17 10.26 -3.45
CA SER A 37 1.25 11.26 -3.97
C SER A 37 -0.07 10.62 -4.40
N ARG A 38 -0.03 9.50 -5.14
CA ARG A 38 -1.25 8.85 -5.67
C ARG A 38 -2.16 8.33 -4.56
N ILE A 39 -1.58 7.78 -3.49
CA ILE A 39 -2.36 7.27 -2.35
C ILE A 39 -2.65 8.36 -1.29
N GLY A 40 -2.21 9.60 -1.51
CA GLY A 40 -2.49 10.74 -0.63
C GLY A 40 -1.89 10.60 0.77
N VAL A 41 -0.64 10.13 0.87
CA VAL A 41 0.07 10.02 2.16
C VAL A 41 0.16 11.39 2.83
N LYS A 42 -0.24 11.45 4.10
CA LYS A 42 -0.18 12.67 4.92
C LYS A 42 0.19 12.36 6.37
N GLN A 43 0.73 13.36 7.07
CA GLN A 43 1.09 13.29 8.50
C GLN A 43 0.40 14.38 9.32
N GLU A 44 -0.10 15.41 8.65
CA GLU A 44 -0.70 16.60 9.24
C GLU A 44 -2.17 16.34 9.60
N GLY A 45 -2.60 16.89 10.74
CA GLY A 45 -4.00 16.85 11.16
C GLY A 45 -4.53 15.47 11.55
N VAL A 46 -3.65 14.48 11.73
CA VAL A 46 -4.05 13.13 12.13
C VAL A 46 -4.62 13.14 13.54
N ALA A 47 -5.91 12.84 13.66
CA ALA A 47 -6.55 12.62 14.95
C ALA A 47 -6.03 11.32 15.59
N HIS A 48 -5.59 11.42 16.84
CA HIS A 48 -5.13 10.29 17.62
C HIS A 48 -6.26 9.76 18.52
N SER A 49 -6.29 8.46 18.74
CA SER A 49 -7.09 7.89 19.82
C SER A 49 -6.45 8.27 21.16
N CYS A 50 -7.25 8.26 22.24
CA CYS A 50 -6.75 8.51 23.60
C CYS A 50 -5.55 7.61 23.95
N ASN A 51 -5.56 6.33 23.53
CA ASN A 51 -4.42 5.42 23.73
C ASN A 51 -3.15 5.96 23.01
N ASN A 52 -3.27 6.36 21.76
CA ASN A 52 -2.14 6.92 21.02
C ASN A 52 -1.64 8.22 21.67
N GLU A 53 -2.53 9.10 22.14
CA GLU A 53 -2.13 10.32 22.86
C GLU A 53 -1.33 10.03 24.13
N LEU A 54 -1.77 9.05 24.93
CA LEU A 54 -1.06 8.61 26.13
C LEU A 54 0.31 7.99 25.79
N MET A 55 0.40 7.24 24.71
CA MET A 55 1.67 6.69 24.22
C MET A 55 2.63 7.79 23.77
N LEU A 56 2.14 8.78 23.01
CA LEU A 56 2.94 9.94 22.59
C LEU A 56 3.50 10.68 23.81
N GLU A 57 2.67 10.90 24.82
CA GLU A 57 3.06 11.57 26.06
C GLU A 57 4.09 10.75 26.86
N GLY A 58 3.86 9.44 27.00
CA GLY A 58 4.81 8.54 27.65
C GLY A 58 6.18 8.55 26.96
N CYS A 59 6.20 8.50 25.62
CA CYS A 59 7.44 8.59 24.85
C CYS A 59 8.19 9.91 25.12
N ARG A 60 7.48 11.06 25.10
CA ARG A 60 8.09 12.37 25.39
C ARG A 60 8.70 12.42 26.79
N ARG A 61 7.97 11.94 27.81
CA ARG A 61 8.44 11.92 29.20
C ARG A 61 9.67 11.05 29.41
N CYS A 62 9.79 9.96 28.66
CA CYS A 62 10.94 9.07 28.71
C CYS A 62 12.10 9.50 27.78
N GLY A 63 11.96 10.59 27.02
CA GLY A 63 12.97 11.04 26.06
C GLY A 63 13.07 10.18 24.80
N PHE A 64 12.04 9.39 24.48
CA PHE A 64 12.00 8.62 23.23
C PHE A 64 11.59 9.51 22.05
N PRO A 65 12.29 9.42 20.90
CA PRO A 65 11.85 10.05 19.67
C PRO A 65 10.46 9.56 19.28
N VAL A 66 9.58 10.49 18.95
CA VAL A 66 8.21 10.16 18.57
C VAL A 66 7.70 11.13 17.50
N SER A 67 7.01 10.58 16.50
CA SER A 67 6.43 11.34 15.39
C SER A 67 5.12 10.72 14.95
N VAL A 68 4.28 11.50 14.28
CA VAL A 68 3.05 10.97 13.66
C VAL A 68 3.45 10.07 12.50
N ALA A 69 2.88 8.86 12.45
CA ALA A 69 3.14 7.95 11.34
C ALA A 69 2.38 8.43 10.09
N PRO A 70 3.05 8.57 8.93
CA PRO A 70 2.38 8.89 7.67
C PRO A 70 1.32 7.85 7.34
N GLN A 71 0.18 8.30 6.85
CA GLN A 71 -0.90 7.41 6.46
C GLN A 71 -1.69 7.88 5.23
N ASN A 72 -2.35 6.92 4.58
CA ASN A 72 -3.11 7.11 3.35
C ASN A 72 -4.64 7.14 3.55
N MET A 73 -5.13 7.68 4.67
CA MET A 73 -6.58 7.87 4.84
C MET A 73 -6.96 9.21 4.19
N ALA A 74 -8.04 9.20 3.41
CA ALA A 74 -8.58 10.38 2.74
C ALA A 74 -8.96 11.46 3.77
N ASP A 75 -9.63 11.03 4.84
CA ASP A 75 -9.98 11.84 6.01
C ASP A 75 -9.27 11.29 7.26
N VAL A 76 -8.69 12.20 8.03
CA VAL A 76 -7.92 11.91 9.25
C VAL A 76 -8.43 12.71 10.45
N SER A 77 -9.57 13.39 10.29
CA SER A 77 -10.16 14.25 11.30
C SER A 77 -10.79 13.46 12.46
N PRO A 78 -11.07 14.12 13.60
CA PRO A 78 -11.78 13.47 14.70
C PRO A 78 -13.18 13.01 14.27
N GLY A 79 -13.57 11.79 14.67
CA GLY A 79 -14.90 11.26 14.38
C GLY A 79 -15.09 10.72 12.96
N THR A 80 -14.02 10.65 12.15
CA THR A 80 -14.06 10.01 10.83
C THR A 80 -14.68 8.60 10.91
N PRO A 81 -15.67 8.27 10.05
CA PRO A 81 -16.32 6.97 10.06
C PRO A 81 -15.33 5.80 9.88
N GLY A 82 -15.55 4.70 10.61
CA GLY A 82 -14.71 3.51 10.46
C GLY A 82 -13.32 3.59 11.09
N ALA A 83 -12.91 4.74 11.64
CA ALA A 83 -11.75 4.82 12.53
C ALA A 83 -11.95 3.80 13.68
N ASN A 84 -11.01 2.85 13.83
CA ASN A 84 -11.05 1.64 14.70
C ASN A 84 -11.54 0.33 14.07
N PHE A 85 -12.15 0.32 12.89
CA PHE A 85 -12.59 -0.92 12.21
C PHE A 85 -11.71 -1.31 11.02
N ILE A 86 -10.69 -0.50 10.71
CA ILE A 86 -9.84 -0.62 9.52
C ILE A 86 -9.15 -2.00 9.38
N CYS A 87 -8.93 -2.72 10.48
CA CYS A 87 -8.37 -4.08 10.45
C CYS A 87 -9.29 -5.10 9.76
N PHE A 88 -10.59 -4.84 9.66
CA PHE A 88 -11.59 -5.67 8.99
C PHE A 88 -11.88 -5.21 7.56
N GLY A 89 -11.09 -4.27 7.04
CA GLY A 89 -11.37 -3.55 5.81
C GLY A 89 -12.01 -2.20 6.08
N ASP A 90 -12.16 -1.41 5.02
CA ASP A 90 -12.76 -0.09 5.11
C ASP A 90 -13.94 0.02 4.15
N ARG A 91 -15.14 -0.08 4.72
CA ARG A 91 -16.40 0.03 3.97
C ARG A 91 -16.70 1.45 3.49
N TYR A 92 -16.00 2.46 4.00
CA TYR A 92 -16.23 3.87 3.67
C TYR A 92 -15.32 4.38 2.55
N GLY A 93 -14.36 3.56 2.08
CA GLY A 93 -13.44 3.93 1.00
C GLY A 93 -12.46 5.05 1.38
N LEU A 94 -12.25 5.30 2.67
CA LEU A 94 -11.37 6.35 3.16
C LEU A 94 -9.91 5.93 3.10
N LYS A 95 -9.60 4.67 3.40
CA LYS A 95 -8.30 4.07 3.18
C LYS A 95 -8.06 4.00 1.69
N GLN A 96 -7.15 4.84 1.19
CA GLN A 96 -6.75 4.93 -0.22
C GLN A 96 -5.92 3.69 -0.63
N SER A 97 -6.57 2.53 -0.57
CA SER A 97 -6.03 1.22 -0.96
C SER A 97 -6.09 1.04 -2.48
N MET A 98 -5.60 -0.09 -2.98
CA MET A 98 -5.54 -0.36 -4.42
C MET A 98 -6.92 -0.23 -5.10
N THR A 99 -8.01 -0.63 -4.43
CA THR A 99 -9.38 -0.54 -4.97
C THR A 99 -9.89 0.90 -5.11
N GLU A 100 -9.39 1.81 -4.27
CA GLU A 100 -9.72 3.24 -4.32
C GLU A 100 -8.76 4.03 -5.22
N THR A 101 -7.63 3.41 -5.59
CA THR A 101 -6.54 4.06 -6.32
C THR A 101 -6.25 3.37 -7.65
N PHE A 102 -5.16 2.61 -7.75
CA PHE A 102 -4.63 2.11 -9.02
C PHE A 102 -5.55 1.12 -9.74
N LEU A 103 -6.31 0.27 -9.04
CA LEU A 103 -7.27 -0.63 -9.69
C LEU A 103 -8.47 0.14 -10.25
N ARG A 104 -8.91 1.19 -9.54
CA ARG A 104 -9.94 2.11 -10.03
C ARG A 104 -9.45 2.86 -11.28
N ASP A 105 -8.21 3.32 -11.27
CA ASP A 105 -7.60 3.98 -12.44
C ASP A 105 -7.56 3.03 -13.63
N ALA A 106 -7.08 1.79 -13.42
CA ALA A 106 -7.01 0.78 -14.45
C ALA A 106 -8.40 0.39 -14.99
N ALA A 107 -9.42 0.32 -14.13
CA ALA A 107 -10.80 0.07 -14.53
C ALA A 107 -11.42 1.24 -15.33
N SER A 108 -10.99 2.47 -15.06
CA SER A 108 -11.54 3.70 -15.64
C SER A 108 -10.73 4.24 -16.82
N ALA A 109 -9.65 3.56 -17.21
CA ALA A 109 -8.78 3.97 -18.30
C ALA A 109 -9.52 3.91 -19.65
N THR A 110 -9.01 4.63 -20.66
CA THR A 110 -9.55 4.60 -22.04
C THR A 110 -9.61 3.17 -22.60
N THR A 111 -8.66 2.33 -22.22
CA THR A 111 -8.73 0.87 -22.41
C THR A 111 -8.74 0.22 -21.04
N PRO A 112 -9.93 -0.11 -20.50
CA PRO A 112 -10.05 -0.69 -19.17
C PRO A 112 -9.29 -2.00 -19.02
N ALA A 113 -8.63 -2.18 -17.88
CA ALA A 113 -8.08 -3.47 -17.48
C ALA A 113 -9.22 -4.47 -17.21
N GLN A 114 -8.98 -5.74 -17.55
CA GLN A 114 -9.85 -6.84 -17.15
C GLN A 114 -9.36 -7.44 -15.83
N PHE A 115 -10.30 -7.70 -14.92
CA PHE A 115 -10.01 -8.32 -13.63
C PHE A 115 -10.62 -9.71 -13.58
N VAL A 116 -9.82 -10.69 -13.13
CA VAL A 116 -10.27 -12.05 -12.86
C VAL A 116 -10.10 -12.30 -11.37
N ASP A 117 -11.19 -12.28 -10.63
CA ASP A 117 -11.21 -12.60 -9.21
C ASP A 117 -11.35 -14.11 -8.99
N GLN A 118 -11.20 -14.56 -7.74
CA GLN A 118 -11.23 -15.98 -7.37
C GLN A 118 -10.30 -16.86 -8.23
N CYS A 119 -9.22 -16.26 -8.73
CA CYS A 119 -8.27 -16.89 -9.64
C CYS A 119 -6.98 -17.22 -8.90
N ARG A 120 -6.61 -18.50 -8.91
CA ARG A 120 -5.35 -18.98 -8.37
C ARG A 120 -4.44 -19.42 -9.51
N VAL A 121 -3.41 -18.62 -9.79
CA VAL A 121 -2.34 -18.99 -10.71
C VAL A 121 -1.59 -20.22 -10.19
N LYS A 122 -1.44 -21.24 -11.04
CA LYS A 122 -0.74 -22.50 -10.75
C LYS A 122 0.68 -22.52 -11.28
N ARG A 123 0.87 -22.02 -12.50
CA ARG A 123 2.18 -21.98 -13.14
C ARG A 123 2.27 -20.87 -14.17
N VAL A 124 3.50 -20.39 -14.36
CA VAL A 124 3.87 -19.50 -15.48
C VAL A 124 4.20 -20.37 -16.69
N LEU A 125 3.64 -20.00 -17.85
CA LEU A 125 3.88 -20.65 -19.12
C LEU A 125 5.04 -19.97 -19.83
N HIS A 126 6.00 -20.77 -20.30
CA HIS A 126 7.18 -20.29 -21.01
C HIS A 126 7.19 -20.81 -22.44
N GLU A 127 7.54 -19.94 -23.37
CA GLU A 127 7.74 -20.27 -24.78
C GLU A 127 8.90 -19.43 -25.32
N GLY A 128 9.81 -20.07 -26.05
CA GLY A 128 11.00 -19.39 -26.60
C GLY A 128 11.89 -18.73 -25.55
N GLY A 129 11.95 -19.28 -24.32
CA GLY A 129 12.75 -18.72 -23.22
C GLY A 129 12.13 -17.50 -22.52
N ALA A 130 10.88 -17.13 -22.84
CA ALA A 130 10.19 -16.01 -22.21
C ALA A 130 8.87 -16.45 -21.56
N ALA A 131 8.48 -15.77 -20.47
CA ALA A 131 7.16 -15.93 -19.89
C ALA A 131 6.09 -15.33 -20.83
N LYS A 132 5.07 -16.12 -21.18
CA LYS A 132 4.04 -15.75 -22.16
C LYS A 132 2.61 -15.86 -21.64
N GLY A 133 2.40 -16.50 -20.50
CA GLY A 133 1.08 -16.64 -19.91
C GLY A 133 1.11 -17.32 -18.56
N VAL A 134 -0.07 -17.59 -18.03
CA VAL A 134 -0.27 -18.34 -16.80
C VAL A 134 -1.34 -19.40 -17.01
N GLU A 135 -1.16 -20.55 -16.38
CA GLU A 135 -2.23 -21.51 -16.14
C GLU A 135 -2.78 -21.26 -14.74
N ALA A 136 -4.10 -21.14 -14.62
CA ALA A 136 -4.77 -20.79 -13.39
C ALA A 136 -6.07 -21.55 -13.22
N GLU A 137 -6.49 -21.75 -11.97
CA GLU A 137 -7.83 -22.23 -11.62
C GLU A 137 -8.69 -21.03 -11.23
N VAL A 138 -9.89 -20.92 -11.82
CA VAL A 138 -10.86 -19.87 -11.50
C VAL A 138 -12.08 -20.50 -10.84
N VAL A 139 -12.43 -20.03 -9.65
CA VAL A 139 -13.66 -20.46 -8.97
C VAL A 139 -14.80 -19.55 -9.40
N GLY A 140 -15.70 -20.07 -10.22
CA GLY A 140 -16.90 -19.35 -10.65
C GLY A 140 -17.90 -19.12 -9.51
N ALA A 141 -18.89 -18.26 -9.75
CA ALA A 141 -19.89 -17.82 -8.75
C ALA A 141 -20.69 -18.96 -8.05
N GLY A 142 -20.64 -20.19 -8.56
CA GLY A 142 -21.25 -21.38 -7.94
C GLY A 142 -20.26 -22.33 -7.26
N GLY A 143 -19.01 -21.92 -7.01
CA GLY A 143 -17.96 -22.76 -6.44
C GLY A 143 -17.34 -23.75 -7.44
N ARG A 144 -17.74 -23.68 -8.72
CA ARG A 144 -17.20 -24.54 -9.77
C ARG A 144 -15.83 -24.03 -10.20
N VAL A 145 -14.85 -24.92 -10.20
CA VAL A 145 -13.49 -24.64 -10.67
C VAL A 145 -13.43 -24.86 -12.17
N CYS A 146 -12.90 -23.88 -12.89
CA CYS A 146 -12.60 -23.92 -14.32
C CYS A 146 -11.12 -23.64 -14.57
#